data_AF-A0A2D7NC92-F1
#
_entry.id   AF-A0A2D7NC92-F1
#
_cell.length_a   1.000
_cell.length_b   1.000
_cell.length_c   1.000
_cell.angle_alpha   90.00
_cell.angle_beta   90.00
_cell.angle_gamma   90.00
#
_symmetry.space_group_name_H-M   'P 1'
#
loop_
_entity.id
_entity.type
_entity.pdbx_description
1 polymer ?
#
loop_
_entity_poly.entity_id
_entity_poly.type
_entity_poly.pdbx_seq_one_letter_code
_entity_poly.pdbx_strand_id
1 'polypeptide(L)'
;MNKKHKSFKLILICLVSLSVSFASDESEMSLFEKLIGVLVSGALIFSLIKGYLTVNKIWKRRKNEEVANSISIVAAMLGFAVGFPFLLNSLLITNDYFSAAKSVVALILATVFTLIGTGYFVDKNRGAGLFTLIGRALKLEGKESGELITDMLRPKGANKIIEILKKLAAIDDDIAQEEIDLINQFSEKWGIDLPEIKPGKPEEVTNLVELK
;
A
#
# COMPACT_ATOMS: atom_id res chain seq x y z
N MET A 1 -9.31 -20.29 -29.87
CA MET A 1 -9.16 -19.23 -28.83
C MET A 1 -10.25 -18.14 -28.85
N ASN A 2 -11.36 -18.29 -29.61
CA ASN A 2 -12.31 -17.19 -29.90
C ASN A 2 -13.67 -17.27 -29.14
N LYS A 3 -13.99 -18.42 -28.52
CA LYS A 3 -15.29 -18.66 -27.86
C LYS A 3 -15.39 -18.01 -26.47
N LYS A 4 -14.31 -18.05 -25.66
CA LYS A 4 -14.27 -17.48 -24.29
C LYS A 4 -14.42 -15.94 -24.28
N HIS A 5 -13.86 -15.24 -25.27
CA HIS A 5 -14.00 -13.78 -25.38
C HIS A 5 -15.42 -13.34 -25.77
N LYS A 6 -16.12 -14.11 -26.62
CA LYS A 6 -17.53 -13.83 -26.95
C LYS A 6 -18.43 -14.03 -25.74
N SER A 7 -18.23 -15.09 -24.96
CA SER A 7 -18.99 -15.32 -23.71
C SER A 7 -18.75 -14.23 -22.67
N PHE A 8 -17.51 -13.76 -22.50
CA PHE A 8 -17.20 -12.67 -21.58
C PHE A 8 -17.84 -11.33 -22.02
N LYS A 9 -17.82 -11.01 -23.32
CA LYS A 9 -18.51 -9.83 -23.86
C LYS A 9 -20.03 -9.93 -23.65
N LEU A 10 -20.63 -11.10 -23.85
CA LEU A 10 -22.07 -11.31 -23.65
C LEU A 10 -22.47 -11.13 -22.18
N ILE A 11 -21.67 -11.69 -21.26
CA ILE A 11 -21.88 -11.54 -19.81
C ILE A 11 -21.73 -10.07 -19.38
N LEU A 12 -20.73 -9.36 -19.91
CA LEU A 12 -20.53 -7.94 -19.64
C LEU A 12 -21.69 -7.09 -20.14
N ILE A 13 -22.20 -7.37 -21.35
CA ILE A 13 -23.36 -6.68 -21.93
C ILE A 13 -24.62 -6.96 -21.08
N CYS A 14 -24.88 -8.23 -20.72
CA CYS A 14 -26.01 -8.57 -19.86
C CYS A 14 -25.93 -7.90 -18.48
N LEU A 15 -24.74 -7.80 -17.88
CA LEU A 15 -24.53 -7.10 -16.60
C LEU A 15 -24.78 -5.60 -16.71
N VAL A 16 -24.32 -4.96 -17.79
CA VAL A 16 -24.57 -3.54 -18.06
C VAL A 16 -26.07 -3.30 -18.30
N SER A 17 -26.74 -4.17 -19.07
CA SER A 17 -28.18 -4.07 -19.30
C SER A 17 -28.99 -4.26 -18.01
N LEU A 18 -28.61 -5.21 -17.15
CA LEU A 18 -29.26 -5.41 -15.86
C LEU A 18 -29.11 -4.19 -14.94
N SER A 19 -27.94 -3.54 -14.94
CA SER A 19 -27.71 -2.33 -14.14
C SER A 19 -28.56 -1.13 -14.57
N VAL A 20 -28.87 -1.02 -15.86
CA VAL A 20 -29.76 0.05 -16.38
C VAL A 20 -31.21 -0.23 -15.98
N SER A 21 -31.65 -1.48 -16.01
CA SER A 21 -33.02 -1.87 -15.63
C SER A 21 -33.28 -1.79 -14.12
N PHE A 22 -32.27 -2.01 -13.27
CA PHE A 22 -32.41 -1.84 -11.81
C PHE A 22 -32.40 -0.37 -11.36
N ALA A 23 -31.96 0.56 -12.21
CA ALA A 23 -31.92 2.00 -11.91
C ALA A 23 -33.22 2.75 -12.29
N SER A 24 -34.19 2.07 -12.91
CA SER A 24 -35.45 2.66 -13.35
C SER A 24 -36.59 2.44 -12.35
N ASP A 25 -36.36 2.70 -11.06
CA ASP A 25 -37.45 2.69 -10.08
C ASP A 25 -38.16 4.06 -10.11
N GLU A 26 -39.49 4.04 -10.15
CA GLU A 26 -40.39 5.21 -10.29
C GLU A 26 -40.47 6.05 -9.00
N SER A 27 -39.35 6.68 -8.61
CA SER A 27 -39.38 7.81 -7.69
C SER A 27 -38.82 9.05 -8.38
N GLU A 28 -39.24 10.25 -7.93
CA GLU A 28 -38.71 11.54 -8.38
C GLU A 28 -37.22 11.72 -7.96
N MET A 29 -36.36 10.80 -8.38
CA MET A 29 -34.93 10.94 -8.22
C MET A 29 -34.48 12.09 -9.09
N SER A 30 -33.77 13.02 -8.47
CA SER A 30 -33.10 14.10 -9.19
C SER A 30 -32.17 13.52 -10.25
N LEU A 31 -31.89 14.29 -11.31
CA LEU A 31 -30.89 13.89 -12.31
C LEU A 31 -29.54 13.55 -11.69
N PHE A 32 -29.20 14.19 -10.57
CA PHE A 32 -28.01 13.92 -9.78
C PHE A 32 -28.04 12.50 -9.18
N GLU A 33 -29.11 12.11 -8.50
CA GLU A 33 -29.23 10.78 -7.89
C GLU A 33 -29.26 9.66 -8.93
N LYS A 34 -29.91 9.88 -10.08
CA LYS A 34 -29.88 8.93 -11.20
C LYS A 34 -28.45 8.74 -11.73
N LEU A 35 -27.68 9.82 -11.86
CA LEU A 35 -26.28 9.76 -12.26
C LEU A 35 -25.43 9.02 -11.22
N ILE A 36 -25.64 9.27 -9.93
CA ILE A 36 -24.96 8.53 -8.85
C ILE A 36 -25.32 7.04 -8.92
N GLY A 37 -26.58 6.68 -9.14
CA GLY A 37 -27.01 5.29 -9.29
C GLY A 37 -26.29 4.55 -10.43
N VAL A 38 -26.13 5.19 -11.58
CA VAL A 38 -25.36 4.66 -12.71
C VAL A 38 -23.87 4.52 -12.39
N LEU A 39 -23.27 5.49 -11.72
CA LEU A 39 -21.86 5.42 -11.30
C LEU A 39 -21.62 4.31 -10.27
N VAL A 40 -22.50 4.18 -9.28
CA VAL A 40 -22.42 3.18 -8.22
C VAL A 40 -22.56 1.78 -8.80
N SER A 41 -23.52 1.55 -9.70
CA SER A 41 -23.70 0.27 -10.38
C SER A 41 -22.50 -0.11 -11.26
N GLY A 42 -21.94 0.86 -12.00
CA GLY A 42 -20.68 0.68 -12.73
C GLY A 42 -19.49 0.35 -11.84
N ALA A 43 -19.43 0.92 -10.63
CA ALA A 43 -18.31 0.76 -9.71
C ALA A 43 -18.06 -0.71 -9.30
N LEU A 44 -19.11 -1.53 -9.17
CA LEU A 44 -18.94 -2.95 -8.87
C LEU A 44 -18.26 -3.69 -10.03
N ILE A 45 -18.66 -3.41 -11.26
CA ILE A 45 -18.07 -4.02 -12.46
C ILE A 45 -16.59 -3.60 -12.57
N PHE A 46 -16.29 -2.32 -12.40
CA PHE A 46 -14.90 -1.84 -12.40
C PHE A 46 -14.08 -2.47 -11.27
N SER A 47 -14.66 -2.65 -10.08
CA SER A 47 -14.01 -3.34 -8.96
C SER A 47 -13.66 -4.79 -9.31
N LEU A 48 -14.59 -5.52 -9.93
CA LEU A 48 -14.36 -6.90 -10.41
C LEU A 48 -13.25 -6.96 -11.46
N ILE A 49 -13.28 -6.07 -12.45
CA ILE A 49 -12.24 -6.01 -13.49
C ILE A 49 -10.87 -5.70 -12.88
N LYS A 50 -10.79 -4.70 -11.99
CA LYS A 50 -9.56 -4.36 -11.28
C LYS A 50 -9.04 -5.53 -10.47
N GLY A 51 -9.91 -6.19 -9.71
CA GLY A 51 -9.59 -7.38 -8.93
C GLY A 51 -9.02 -8.49 -9.81
N TYR A 52 -9.71 -8.83 -10.90
CA TYR A 52 -9.26 -9.83 -11.87
C TYR A 52 -7.88 -9.51 -12.46
N LEU A 53 -7.68 -8.27 -12.94
CA LEU A 53 -6.40 -7.88 -13.55
C LEU A 53 -5.25 -7.94 -12.54
N THR A 54 -5.51 -7.53 -11.31
CA THR A 54 -4.51 -7.54 -10.24
C THR A 54 -4.13 -8.98 -9.88
N VAL A 55 -5.12 -9.83 -9.64
CA VAL A 55 -4.90 -11.26 -9.35
C VAL A 55 -4.20 -11.94 -10.51
N ASN A 56 -4.66 -11.74 -11.75
CA ASN A 56 -4.10 -12.40 -12.93
C ASN A 56 -2.61 -12.07 -13.14
N LYS A 57 -2.19 -10.83 -12.86
CA LYS A 57 -0.78 -10.44 -12.95
C LYS A 57 0.09 -11.22 -11.96
N ILE A 58 -0.36 -11.29 -10.70
CA ILE A 58 0.42 -11.89 -9.61
C ILE A 58 0.33 -13.41 -9.66
N TRP A 59 -0.83 -13.97 -10.00
CA TRP A 59 -1.09 -15.40 -10.07
C TRP A 59 -0.13 -16.14 -11.01
N LYS A 60 0.23 -15.52 -12.15
CA LYS A 60 1.21 -16.08 -13.08
C LYS A 60 2.60 -16.26 -12.47
N ARG A 61 2.94 -15.45 -11.44
CA ARG A 61 4.25 -15.42 -10.79
C ARG A 61 4.20 -15.88 -9.32
N ARG A 62 3.07 -16.43 -8.87
CA ARG A 62 2.80 -16.81 -7.46
C ARG A 62 3.81 -17.77 -6.83
N LYS A 63 4.61 -18.46 -7.64
CA LYS A 63 5.64 -19.40 -7.18
C LYS A 63 6.99 -18.73 -6.91
N ASN A 64 7.19 -17.49 -7.36
CA ASN A 64 8.41 -16.73 -7.11
C ASN A 64 8.39 -16.18 -5.68
N GLU A 65 9.44 -16.47 -4.90
CA GLU A 65 9.64 -16.02 -3.53
C GLU A 65 9.62 -14.49 -3.41
N GLU A 66 10.23 -13.77 -4.37
CA GLU A 66 10.21 -12.29 -4.39
C GLU A 66 8.79 -11.72 -4.55
N VAL A 67 7.93 -12.42 -5.31
CA VAL A 67 6.54 -12.00 -5.51
C VAL A 67 5.70 -12.27 -4.26
N ALA A 68 6.00 -13.33 -3.53
CA ALA A 68 5.38 -13.56 -2.23
C ALA A 68 5.82 -12.49 -1.22
N ASN A 69 7.13 -12.25 -1.08
CA ASN A 69 7.69 -11.32 -0.10
C ASN A 69 7.33 -9.85 -0.38
N SER A 70 6.99 -9.48 -1.62
CA SER A 70 6.54 -8.12 -1.96
C SER A 70 5.07 -7.83 -1.63
N ILE A 71 4.30 -8.83 -1.18
CA ILE A 71 2.91 -8.64 -0.77
C ILE A 71 2.87 -8.43 0.75
N SER A 72 2.33 -7.28 1.17
CA SER A 72 2.03 -7.03 2.58
C SER A 72 0.95 -7.99 3.07
N ILE A 73 1.36 -8.90 3.96
CA ILE A 73 0.48 -9.82 4.67
C ILE A 73 -0.36 -9.09 5.70
N VAL A 74 0.20 -8.06 6.35
CA VAL A 74 -0.55 -7.21 7.28
C VAL A 74 -1.70 -6.52 6.55
N ALA A 75 -1.46 -5.94 5.37
CA ALA A 75 -2.51 -5.32 4.57
C ALA A 75 -3.57 -6.33 4.11
N ALA A 76 -3.15 -7.53 3.68
CA ALA A 76 -4.08 -8.59 3.30
C ALA A 76 -4.94 -9.04 4.49
N MET A 77 -4.36 -9.14 5.69
CA MET A 77 -5.07 -9.47 6.94
C MET A 77 -6.04 -8.37 7.38
N LEU A 78 -5.66 -7.09 7.24
CA LEU A 78 -6.57 -5.97 7.46
C LEU A 78 -7.77 -6.02 6.52
N GLY A 79 -7.60 -6.55 5.31
CA GLY A 79 -8.70 -6.84 4.39
C GLY A 79 -9.78 -7.75 4.99
N PHE A 80 -9.41 -8.72 5.82
CA PHE A 80 -10.37 -9.54 6.57
C PHE A 80 -10.96 -8.80 7.77
N ALA A 81 -10.12 -8.11 8.53
CA ALA A 81 -10.53 -7.36 9.72
C ALA A 81 -11.60 -6.31 9.39
N VAL A 82 -11.54 -5.73 8.19
CA VAL A 82 -12.54 -4.79 7.69
C VAL A 82 -13.65 -5.52 6.92
N GLY A 83 -13.30 -6.36 5.95
CA GLY A 83 -14.27 -6.96 5.03
C GLY A 83 -15.29 -7.87 5.70
N PHE A 84 -14.90 -8.60 6.74
CA PHE A 84 -15.79 -9.55 7.41
C PHE A 84 -16.89 -8.85 8.24
N PRO A 85 -16.57 -7.88 9.11
CA PRO A 85 -17.60 -7.06 9.77
C PRO A 85 -18.55 -6.36 8.79
N PHE A 86 -18.02 -5.78 7.69
CA PHE A 86 -18.86 -5.14 6.68
C PHE A 86 -19.81 -6.14 6.01
N LEU A 87 -19.33 -7.34 5.68
CA LEU A 87 -20.18 -8.39 5.13
C LEU A 87 -21.31 -8.78 6.09
N LEU A 88 -20.99 -9.01 7.37
CA LEU A 88 -21.98 -9.35 8.38
C LEU A 88 -23.00 -8.23 8.58
N ASN A 89 -22.55 -6.98 8.67
CA ASN A 89 -23.44 -5.84 8.77
C ASN A 89 -24.38 -5.77 7.55
N SER A 90 -23.85 -5.92 6.34
CA SER A 90 -24.66 -5.85 5.12
C SER A 90 -25.67 -6.99 4.98
N LEU A 91 -25.31 -8.22 5.38
CA LEU A 91 -26.19 -9.39 5.27
C LEU A 91 -27.20 -9.52 6.41
N LEU A 92 -26.78 -9.23 7.65
CA LEU A 92 -27.56 -9.53 8.84
C LEU A 92 -28.33 -8.32 9.39
N ILE A 93 -27.83 -7.10 9.15
CA ILE A 93 -28.38 -5.87 9.74
C ILE A 93 -29.06 -5.01 8.67
N THR A 94 -28.34 -4.61 7.62
CA THR A 94 -28.84 -3.60 6.68
C THR A 94 -29.55 -4.19 5.45
N ASN A 95 -29.48 -5.50 5.22
CA ASN A 95 -29.97 -6.17 4.01
C ASN A 95 -29.47 -5.51 2.70
N ASP A 96 -28.29 -4.90 2.73
CA ASP A 96 -27.67 -4.25 1.57
C ASP A 96 -26.86 -5.29 0.78
N TYR A 97 -27.54 -5.98 -0.12
CA TYR A 97 -26.94 -7.03 -0.95
C TYR A 97 -25.84 -6.51 -1.88
N PHE A 98 -25.89 -5.23 -2.28
CA PHE A 98 -24.87 -4.65 -3.15
C PHE A 98 -23.55 -4.43 -2.40
N SER A 99 -23.63 -3.88 -1.18
CA SER A 99 -22.46 -3.75 -0.29
C SER A 99 -21.95 -5.11 0.21
N ALA A 100 -22.84 -6.07 0.43
CA ALA A 100 -22.45 -7.45 0.72
C ALA A 100 -21.64 -8.05 -0.44
N ALA A 101 -22.09 -7.89 -1.69
CA ALA A 101 -21.38 -8.37 -2.87
C ALA A 101 -19.98 -7.73 -3.00
N LYS A 102 -19.85 -6.42 -2.75
CA LYS A 102 -18.53 -5.75 -2.70
C LYS A 102 -17.62 -6.35 -1.63
N SER A 103 -18.16 -6.60 -0.44
CA SER A 103 -17.41 -7.15 0.69
C SER A 103 -16.95 -8.58 0.40
N VAL A 104 -17.77 -9.41 -0.25
CA VAL A 104 -17.37 -10.75 -0.71
C VAL A 104 -16.20 -10.67 -1.69
N VAL A 105 -16.26 -9.78 -2.67
CA VAL A 105 -15.16 -9.59 -3.63
C VAL A 105 -13.87 -9.18 -2.91
N ALA A 106 -13.96 -8.27 -1.95
CA ALA A 106 -12.82 -7.84 -1.14
C ALA A 106 -12.21 -9.00 -0.32
N LEU A 107 -13.06 -9.83 0.30
CA LEU A 107 -12.62 -11.00 1.09
C LEU A 107 -11.96 -12.08 0.22
N ILE A 108 -12.48 -12.31 -1.00
CA ILE A 108 -11.86 -13.21 -1.97
C ILE A 108 -10.47 -12.69 -2.33
N LEU A 109 -10.35 -11.39 -2.62
CA LEU A 109 -9.05 -10.78 -2.92
C LEU A 109 -8.09 -10.91 -1.73
N ALA A 110 -8.54 -10.57 -0.52
CA ALA A 110 -7.74 -10.71 0.71
C ALA A 110 -7.24 -12.15 0.90
N THR A 111 -8.08 -13.14 0.61
CA THR A 111 -7.72 -14.57 0.64
C THR A 111 -6.63 -14.89 -0.38
N VAL A 112 -6.82 -14.48 -1.64
CA VAL A 112 -5.83 -14.72 -2.70
C VAL A 112 -4.48 -14.07 -2.35
N PHE A 113 -4.50 -12.81 -1.92
CA PHE A 113 -3.29 -12.09 -1.52
C PHE A 113 -2.61 -12.73 -0.32
N THR A 114 -3.36 -13.18 0.68
CA THR A 114 -2.80 -13.87 1.85
C THR A 114 -2.13 -15.18 1.44
N LEU A 115 -2.77 -15.99 0.61
CA LEU A 115 -2.16 -17.24 0.14
C LEU A 115 -0.88 -17.00 -0.67
N ILE A 116 -0.86 -15.97 -1.52
CA ILE A 116 0.35 -15.68 -2.31
C ILE A 116 1.44 -15.07 -1.43
N GLY A 117 1.10 -14.06 -0.61
CA GLY A 117 2.08 -13.35 0.21
C GLY A 117 2.72 -14.21 1.30
N THR A 118 1.98 -15.20 1.81
CA THR A 118 2.56 -16.19 2.74
C THR A 118 3.51 -17.16 2.05
N GLY A 119 3.62 -17.09 0.73
CA GLY A 119 4.42 -18.00 -0.07
C GLY A 119 3.84 -19.42 -0.11
N TYR A 120 2.53 -19.59 0.09
CA TYR A 120 1.87 -20.91 0.07
C TYR A 120 2.13 -21.68 -1.23
N PHE A 121 2.25 -20.98 -2.36
CA PHE A 121 2.52 -21.58 -3.65
C PHE A 121 4.01 -21.68 -4.02
N VAL A 122 4.91 -21.19 -3.17
CA VAL A 122 6.36 -21.21 -3.41
C VAL A 122 6.88 -22.62 -3.16
N ASP A 123 7.66 -23.15 -4.11
CA ASP A 123 8.07 -24.56 -4.07
C ASP A 123 8.94 -24.90 -2.84
N LYS A 124 9.71 -23.93 -2.31
CA LYS A 124 10.49 -24.01 -1.06
C LYS A 124 9.63 -24.20 0.20
N ASN A 125 8.37 -23.76 0.16
CA ASN A 125 7.44 -23.83 1.28
C ASN A 125 6.53 -25.07 1.22
N ARG A 126 6.76 -25.98 0.27
CA ARG A 126 5.97 -27.22 0.16
C ARG A 126 6.03 -28.03 1.45
N GLY A 127 4.86 -28.49 1.89
CA GLY A 127 4.72 -29.27 3.12
C GLY A 127 4.62 -28.44 4.41
N ALA A 128 4.79 -27.11 4.35
CA ALA A 128 4.52 -26.24 5.49
C ALA A 128 3.00 -25.97 5.63
N GLY A 129 2.51 -25.92 6.87
CA GLY A 129 1.12 -25.57 7.15
C GLY A 129 0.84 -24.07 6.93
N LEU A 130 -0.39 -23.73 6.54
CA LEU A 130 -0.79 -22.35 6.24
C LEU A 130 -0.55 -21.39 7.42
N PHE A 131 -0.91 -21.78 8.65
CA PHE A 131 -0.67 -20.95 9.85
C PHE A 131 0.82 -20.74 10.13
N THR A 132 1.65 -21.73 9.87
CA THR A 132 3.11 -21.61 9.99
C THR A 132 3.64 -20.59 8.97
N LEU A 133 3.11 -20.61 7.75
CA LEU A 133 3.50 -19.67 6.71
C LEU A 133 3.01 -18.25 7.01
N ILE A 134 1.79 -18.09 7.52
CA ILE A 134 1.27 -16.80 8.01
C ILE A 134 2.19 -16.23 9.10
N GLY A 135 2.54 -17.03 10.11
CA GLY A 135 3.42 -16.58 11.20
C GLY A 135 4.82 -16.19 10.72
N ARG A 136 5.39 -16.94 9.76
CA ARG A 136 6.69 -16.61 9.15
C ARG A 136 6.61 -15.31 8.35
N ALA A 137 5.58 -15.15 7.52
CA ALA A 137 5.38 -13.95 6.71
C ALA A 137 5.19 -12.71 7.59
N LEU A 138 4.35 -12.79 8.63
CA LEU A 138 4.16 -11.70 9.60
C LEU A 138 5.46 -11.32 10.31
N LYS A 139 6.27 -12.31 10.72
CA LYS A 139 7.55 -12.04 11.38
C LYS A 139 8.55 -11.36 10.44
N LEU A 140 8.59 -11.77 9.17
CA LEU A 140 9.46 -11.17 8.16
C LEU A 140 9.03 -9.74 7.85
N GLU A 141 7.75 -9.51 7.56
CA GLU A 141 7.22 -8.17 7.26
C GLU A 141 7.36 -7.22 8.45
N GLY A 142 7.13 -7.71 9.68
CA GLY A 142 7.36 -6.94 10.90
C GLY A 142 8.83 -6.57 11.10
N LYS A 143 9.75 -7.46 10.73
CA LYS A 143 11.19 -7.18 10.77
C LYS A 143 11.57 -6.11 9.74
N GLU A 144 11.14 -6.27 8.49
CA GLU A 144 11.42 -5.30 7.41
C GLU A 144 10.83 -3.92 7.73
N SER A 145 9.58 -3.87 8.19
CA SER A 145 8.93 -2.62 8.58
C SER A 145 9.61 -1.97 9.79
N GLY A 146 10.05 -2.77 10.77
CA GLY A 146 10.80 -2.31 11.92
C GLY A 146 12.19 -1.77 11.55
N GLU A 147 12.89 -2.45 10.65
CA GLU A 147 14.17 -1.99 10.10
C GLU A 147 13.99 -0.69 9.31
N LEU A 148 12.94 -0.56 8.49
CA LEU A 148 12.59 0.67 7.77
C LEU A 148 12.33 1.83 8.73
N ILE A 149 11.49 1.64 9.75
CA ILE A 149 11.22 2.66 10.77
C ILE A 149 12.52 3.03 11.49
N THR A 150 13.35 2.04 11.82
CA THR A 150 14.64 2.27 12.48
C THR A 150 15.60 3.06 11.59
N ASP A 151 15.73 2.71 10.31
CA ASP A 151 16.58 3.40 9.34
C ASP A 151 16.05 4.83 9.04
N MET A 152 14.74 5.09 9.18
CA MET A 152 14.18 6.45 9.12
C MET A 152 14.46 7.27 10.39
N LEU A 153 14.35 6.65 11.57
CA LEU A 153 14.54 7.32 12.86
C LEU A 153 16.00 7.49 13.25
N ARG A 154 16.88 6.57 12.85
CA ARG A 154 18.33 6.60 13.07
C ARG A 154 19.04 6.03 11.84
N PRO A 155 19.23 6.85 10.79
CA PRO A 155 19.81 6.37 9.54
C PRO A 155 21.22 5.83 9.73
N LYS A 156 21.54 4.75 9.03
CA LYS A 156 22.92 4.22 8.96
C LYS A 156 23.83 5.29 8.37
N GLY A 157 24.81 5.74 9.15
CA GLY A 157 25.69 6.83 8.76
C GLY A 157 25.16 8.23 9.07
N ALA A 158 24.22 8.37 10.01
CA ALA A 158 23.69 9.67 10.44
C ALA A 158 24.80 10.71 10.76
N ASN A 159 25.92 10.29 11.34
CA ASN A 159 27.08 11.17 11.56
C ASN A 159 27.63 11.78 10.26
N LYS A 160 27.74 10.97 9.19
CA LYS A 160 28.18 11.45 7.87
C LYS A 160 27.13 12.37 7.23
N ILE A 161 25.85 12.10 7.45
CA ILE A 161 24.77 12.97 6.94
C ILE A 161 24.85 14.34 7.61
N ILE A 162 25.02 14.37 8.94
CA ILE A 162 25.20 15.62 9.66
C ILE A 162 26.49 16.33 9.22
N GLU A 163 27.58 15.61 8.98
CA GLU A 163 28.81 16.19 8.46
C GLU A 163 28.61 16.84 7.08
N ILE A 164 27.84 16.19 6.20
CA ILE A 164 27.46 16.76 4.90
C ILE A 164 26.60 18.01 5.08
N LEU A 165 25.63 18.00 6.01
CA LEU A 165 24.80 19.17 6.30
C LEU A 165 25.63 20.34 6.85
N LYS A 166 26.62 20.06 7.71
CA LYS A 166 27.58 21.07 8.19
C LYS A 166 28.40 21.67 7.05
N LYS A 167 28.92 20.82 6.16
CA LYS A 167 29.67 21.24 4.98
C LYS A 167 28.80 22.04 4.02
N LEU A 168 27.53 21.68 3.86
CA LEU A 168 26.55 22.39 3.03
C LEU A 168 26.28 23.80 3.57
N ALA A 169 26.07 23.93 4.88
CA ALA A 169 25.87 25.23 5.54
C ALA A 169 27.13 26.13 5.49
N ALA A 170 28.32 25.55 5.38
CA ALA A 170 29.58 26.29 5.29
C ALA A 170 29.98 26.74 3.87
N ILE A 171 29.15 26.47 2.84
CA ILE A 171 29.49 26.78 1.43
C ILE A 171 29.57 28.29 1.18
N ASP A 172 28.65 29.06 1.74
CA ASP A 172 28.53 30.50 1.48
C ASP A 172 29.40 31.35 2.43
N ASP A 173 30.32 30.73 3.18
CA ASP A 173 31.23 31.36 4.15
C ASP A 173 30.51 32.16 5.27
N ASP A 174 29.22 31.87 5.47
CA ASP A 174 28.37 32.43 6.52
C ASP A 174 27.31 31.39 6.93
N ILE A 175 27.46 30.81 8.13
CA ILE A 175 26.50 29.84 8.64
C ILE A 175 25.34 30.58 9.32
N ALA A 176 24.14 30.45 8.76
CA ALA A 176 22.95 31.06 9.33
C ALA A 176 22.47 30.32 10.59
N GLN A 177 21.90 31.06 11.55
CA GLN A 177 21.34 30.47 12.76
C GLN A 177 20.22 29.45 12.44
N GLU A 178 19.45 29.69 11.39
CA GLU A 178 18.39 28.80 10.91
C GLU A 178 18.94 27.43 10.45
N GLU A 179 20.12 27.40 9.84
CA GLU A 179 20.79 26.18 9.42
C GLU A 179 21.37 25.42 10.62
N ILE A 180 21.92 26.15 11.60
CA ILE A 180 22.38 25.57 12.88
C ILE A 180 21.21 24.92 13.61
N ASP A 181 20.08 25.63 13.71
CA ASP A 181 18.87 25.13 14.35
C ASP A 181 18.34 23.89 13.62
N LEU A 182 18.38 23.87 12.29
CA LEU A 182 17.99 22.71 11.48
C LEU A 182 18.91 21.51 11.73
N ILE A 183 20.24 21.71 11.71
CA ILE A 183 21.24 20.67 11.96
C ILE A 183 21.08 20.11 13.38
N ASN A 184 20.90 20.97 14.38
CA ASN A 184 20.69 20.58 15.77
C ASN A 184 19.40 19.78 15.95
N GLN A 185 18.30 20.16 15.29
CA GLN A 185 17.05 19.39 15.31
C GLN A 185 17.23 17.97 14.75
N PHE A 186 17.97 17.80 13.66
CA PHE A 186 18.27 16.47 13.12
C PHE A 186 19.20 15.68 14.04
N SER A 187 20.20 16.34 14.61
CA SER A 187 21.13 15.73 15.55
C SER A 187 20.46 15.20 16.81
N GLU A 188 19.60 16.01 17.42
CA GLU A 188 18.84 15.67 18.62
C GLU A 188 17.89 14.49 18.34
N LYS A 189 17.15 14.54 17.22
CA LYS A 189 16.25 13.45 16.81
C LYS A 189 16.98 12.14 16.57
N TRP A 190 18.21 12.19 16.05
CA TRP A 190 19.01 11.00 15.75
C TRP A 190 19.89 10.55 16.93
N GLY A 191 19.93 11.34 18.01
CA GLY A 191 20.76 11.09 19.19
C GLY A 191 22.25 11.14 18.88
N ILE A 192 22.66 12.14 18.11
CA ILE A 192 24.05 12.40 17.72
C ILE A 192 24.55 13.59 18.55
N ASP A 193 25.68 13.41 19.22
CA ASP A 193 26.39 14.51 19.87
C ASP A 193 27.19 15.28 18.82
N LEU A 194 26.90 16.58 18.69
CA LEU A 194 27.69 17.46 17.84
C LEU A 194 28.52 18.43 18.68
N PRO A 195 29.76 18.72 18.27
CA PRO A 195 30.45 19.90 18.76
C PRO A 195 29.65 21.15 18.36
N GLU A 196 29.62 22.14 19.26
CA GLU A 196 28.90 23.42 19.08
C GLU A 196 29.26 24.06 17.73
N ILE A 197 28.23 24.33 16.92
CA ILE A 197 28.35 25.10 15.67
C ILE A 197 28.07 26.55 16.04
N LYS A 198 29.00 27.46 15.74
CA LYS A 198 28.82 28.89 16.01
C LYS A 198 28.29 29.60 14.75
N PRO A 199 27.38 30.58 14.91
CA PRO A 199 26.92 31.40 13.80
C PRO A 199 28.03 32.31 13.28
N GLY A 200 28.00 32.59 11.98
CA GLY A 200 28.98 33.44 11.28
C GLY A 200 29.99 32.66 10.44
N LYS A 201 31.17 33.24 10.21
CA LYS A 201 32.21 32.66 9.35
C LYS A 201 32.67 31.27 9.87
N PRO A 202 32.59 30.22 9.04
CA PRO A 202 33.05 28.89 9.42
C PRO A 202 34.58 28.87 9.63
N GLU A 203 35.06 28.00 10.54
CA GLU A 203 36.50 27.79 10.76
C GLU A 203 37.18 27.08 9.56
N GLU A 204 36.42 26.31 8.78
CA GLU A 204 36.85 25.67 7.53
C GLU A 204 35.87 26.03 6.39
N VAL A 205 36.37 26.72 5.36
CA VAL A 205 35.60 27.06 4.15
C VAL A 205 35.52 25.81 3.27
N THR A 206 34.30 25.30 3.03
CA THR A 206 34.13 24.09 2.21
C THR A 206 33.92 24.49 0.75
N ASN A 207 34.79 24.03 -0.16
CA ASN A 207 34.65 24.30 -1.59
C ASN A 207 33.87 23.17 -2.28
N LEU A 208 32.93 23.49 -3.18
CA LEU A 208 32.06 22.52 -3.87
C LEU A 208 32.82 21.40 -4.61
N VAL A 209 34.10 21.63 -4.93
CA VAL A 209 35.00 20.67 -5.61
C VAL A 209 35.39 19.50 -4.69
N GLU A 210 35.37 19.69 -3.36
CA GLU A 210 35.78 18.68 -2.36
C GLU A 210 34.66 17.71 -1.96
N LEU A 211 33.43 17.96 -2.40
CA LEU A 211 32.24 17.13 -2.12
C LEU A 211 31.96 16.07 -3.21
N LYS A 212 32.89 15.86 -4.15
CA LYS A 212 32.71 15.04 -5.37
C LYS A 212 33.34 13.65 -5.29
#